data_AF-A0A4Q3F8U5-F1
#
_entry.id   AF-A0A4Q3F8U5-F1
#
_cell.length_a   1.000
_cell.length_b   1.000
_cell.length_c   1.000
_cell.angle_alpha   90.00
_cell.angle_beta   90.00
_cell.angle_gamma   90.00
#
_symmetry.space_group_name_H-M   'P 1'
#
loop_
_entity.id
_entity.type
_entity.pdbx_description
1 polymer ?
#
loop_
_entity_poly.entity_id
_entity_poly.type
_entity_poly.pdbx_seq_one_letter_code
_entity_poly.pdbx_strand_id
1 'polypeptide(L)'
;MKNKTGLFFNELATAIGIGVMAGIAGTAAITISQMIEMKADGREPSTAPVDAVSKVLDMEPTDEEKKAKVSQQIHWAYGTSWGVARGLISLTGLKGWKATLIHFAAIWGTEMVMLPSLDLAPPATEEDAKTISIDGLHHAVYAVAAGLAFDAIAKKTSETALNNEISSLKKAFKNRLT
;
A
#
# COMPACT_ATOMS: atom_id res chain seq x y z
N MET A 1 -1.86 21.31 -30.31
CA MET A 1 -2.42 20.64 -29.12
C MET A 1 -1.34 19.76 -28.51
N LYS A 2 -0.84 20.05 -27.30
CA LYS A 2 0.07 19.13 -26.59
C LYS A 2 -0.65 17.79 -26.40
N ASN A 3 0.05 16.67 -26.61
CA ASN A 3 -0.50 15.32 -26.52
C ASN A 3 -0.92 14.99 -25.08
N LYS A 4 -2.16 15.36 -24.70
CA LYS A 4 -2.72 15.18 -23.36
C LYS A 4 -2.69 13.71 -22.91
N THR A 5 -2.85 12.80 -23.86
CA THR A 5 -2.82 11.36 -23.63
C THR A 5 -1.45 10.89 -23.11
N GLY A 6 -0.35 11.33 -23.74
CA GLY A 6 0.99 10.97 -23.31
C GLY A 6 1.36 11.53 -21.92
N LEU A 7 0.85 12.72 -21.58
CA LEU A 7 1.06 13.31 -20.26
C LEU A 7 0.38 12.49 -19.16
N PHE A 8 -0.88 12.10 -19.39
CA PHE A 8 -1.64 11.29 -18.44
C PHE A 8 -1.00 9.91 -18.19
N PHE A 9 -0.53 9.23 -19.24
CA PHE A 9 0.14 7.92 -19.09
C PHE A 9 1.40 8.01 -18.21
N ASN A 10 2.19 9.08 -18.35
CA ASN A 10 3.38 9.30 -17.53
C ASN A 10 3.04 9.58 -16.06
N GLU A 11 2.00 10.38 -15.81
CA GLU A 11 1.50 10.65 -14.46
C GLU A 11 0.99 9.37 -13.79
N LEU A 12 0.20 8.57 -14.52
CA LEU A 12 -0.30 7.28 -14.05
C LEU A 12 0.85 6.31 -13.72
N ALA A 13 1.80 6.14 -14.65
CA ALA A 13 2.94 5.24 -14.42
C ALA A 13 3.79 5.69 -13.23
N THR A 14 4.00 7.00 -13.09
CA THR A 14 4.72 7.57 -11.94
C THR A 14 3.97 7.32 -10.64
N ALA A 15 2.65 7.57 -10.62
CA ALA A 15 1.82 7.35 -9.45
C ALA A 15 1.80 5.87 -9.02
N ILE A 16 1.70 4.95 -9.97
CA ILE A 16 1.77 3.50 -9.72
C ILE A 16 3.16 3.12 -9.18
N GLY A 17 4.24 3.56 -9.83
CA GLY A 17 5.60 3.22 -9.42
C GLY A 17 5.94 3.71 -8.02
N ILE A 18 5.58 4.96 -7.69
CA ILE A 18 5.74 5.49 -6.33
C ILE A 18 4.82 4.76 -5.35
N GLY A 19 3.59 4.44 -5.79
CA GLY A 19 2.62 3.64 -5.05
C GLY A 19 3.18 2.29 -4.61
N VAL A 20 3.78 1.53 -5.52
CA VAL A 20 4.40 0.22 -5.22
C VAL A 20 5.50 0.37 -4.17
N MET A 21 6.39 1.36 -4.30
CA MET A 21 7.44 1.62 -3.30
C MET A 21 6.86 1.98 -1.93
N ALA A 22 5.77 2.74 -1.90
CA ALA A 22 5.03 3.05 -0.68
C ALA A 22 4.36 1.79 -0.08
N GLY A 23 3.82 0.91 -0.92
CA GLY A 23 3.24 -0.37 -0.49
C GLY A 23 4.27 -1.28 0.17
N ILE A 24 5.49 -1.35 -0.37
CA ILE A 24 6.60 -2.08 0.27
C ILE A 24 6.88 -1.52 1.68
N ALA A 25 6.96 -0.19 1.81
CA ALA A 25 7.19 0.46 3.11
C ALA A 25 6.05 0.18 4.11
N GLY A 26 4.79 0.27 3.66
CA GLY A 26 3.62 -0.06 4.48
C GLY A 26 3.64 -1.52 4.93
N THR A 27 3.94 -2.44 4.01
CA THR A 27 4.00 -3.89 4.26
C THR A 27 5.07 -4.24 5.28
N ALA A 28 6.26 -3.64 5.16
CA ALA A 28 7.31 -3.80 6.14
C ALA A 28 6.86 -3.31 7.54
N ALA A 29 6.19 -2.15 7.60
CA ALA A 29 5.73 -1.56 8.86
C ALA A 29 4.66 -2.41 9.55
N ILE A 30 3.64 -2.88 8.84
CA ILE A 30 2.60 -3.74 9.43
C ILE A 30 3.17 -5.10 9.85
N THR A 31 4.08 -5.67 9.05
CA THR A 31 4.76 -6.93 9.41
C THR A 31 5.51 -6.79 10.73
N ILE A 32 6.30 -5.71 10.89
CA ILE A 32 7.01 -5.44 12.14
C ILE A 32 6.02 -5.22 13.30
N SER A 33 4.95 -4.46 13.06
CA SER A 33 3.92 -4.20 14.07
C SER A 33 3.26 -5.48 14.56
N GLN A 34 2.91 -6.39 13.64
CA GLN A 34 2.34 -7.70 13.97
C GLN A 34 3.37 -8.60 14.67
N MET A 35 4.64 -8.58 14.26
CA MET A 35 5.69 -9.34 14.96
C MET A 35 5.87 -8.90 16.43
N ILE A 36 5.74 -7.60 16.71
CA ILE A 36 5.80 -7.07 18.08
C ILE A 36 4.60 -7.55 18.90
N GLU A 37 3.39 -7.45 18.35
CA GLU A 37 2.16 -7.88 19.02
C GLU A 37 2.15 -9.40 19.25
N MET A 38 2.49 -10.21 18.24
CA MET A 38 2.59 -11.67 18.38
C MET A 38 3.57 -12.09 19.46
N LYS A 39 4.72 -11.41 19.55
CA LYS A 39 5.72 -11.68 20.59
C LYS A 39 5.22 -11.29 21.98
N ALA A 40 4.41 -10.22 22.09
CA ALA A 40 3.84 -9.80 23.36
C ALA A 40 2.74 -10.76 23.85
N ASP A 41 1.93 -11.26 22.92
CA ASP A 41 0.78 -12.13 23.22
C ASP A 41 1.12 -13.63 23.17
N GLY A 42 2.32 -13.99 22.74
CA GLY A 42 2.79 -15.38 22.68
C GLY A 42 2.06 -16.25 21.66
N ARG A 43 1.48 -15.63 20.62
CA ARG A 43 0.68 -16.31 19.59
C ARG A 43 1.48 -16.58 18.31
N GLU A 44 1.10 -17.64 17.60
CA GLU A 44 1.69 -18.02 16.32
C GLU A 44 1.25 -17.09 15.16
N PRO A 45 2.01 -17.05 14.06
CA PRO A 45 1.65 -16.32 12.85
C PRO A 45 0.30 -16.75 12.25
N SER A 46 -0.43 -15.79 11.70
CA SER A 46 -1.72 -16.05 11.05
C SER A 46 -1.57 -16.76 9.71
N THR A 47 -2.46 -17.72 9.45
CA THR A 47 -2.59 -18.39 8.14
C THR A 47 -3.65 -17.76 7.24
N ALA A 48 -4.38 -16.76 7.73
CA ALA A 48 -5.48 -16.11 7.01
C ALA A 48 -5.13 -15.68 5.57
N PRO A 49 -3.94 -15.16 5.24
CA PRO A 49 -3.57 -14.86 3.86
C PRO A 49 -3.62 -16.07 2.92
N VAL A 50 -3.13 -17.24 3.36
CA VAL A 50 -3.19 -18.48 2.55
C VAL A 50 -4.62 -18.95 2.40
N ASP A 51 -5.37 -18.95 3.49
CA ASP A 51 -6.75 -19.44 3.50
C ASP A 51 -7.65 -18.55 2.61
N ALA A 52 -7.43 -17.23 2.62
CA ALA A 52 -8.10 -16.27 1.74
C ALA A 52 -7.79 -16.50 0.26
N VAL A 53 -6.51 -16.62 -0.10
CA VAL A 53 -6.12 -16.90 -1.50
C VAL A 53 -6.65 -18.24 -1.97
N SER A 54 -6.59 -19.27 -1.13
CA SER A 54 -7.09 -20.61 -1.47
C SER A 54 -8.59 -20.59 -1.77
N LYS A 55 -9.39 -19.89 -0.94
CA LYS A 55 -10.83 -19.72 -1.17
C LYS A 55 -11.15 -18.88 -2.40
N VAL A 56 -10.41 -17.80 -2.64
CA VAL A 56 -10.66 -16.89 -3.78
C VAL A 56 -10.29 -17.55 -5.12
N LEU A 57 -9.21 -18.34 -5.15
CA LEU A 57 -8.70 -18.97 -6.37
C LEU A 57 -9.19 -20.42 -6.57
N ASP A 58 -9.98 -20.95 -5.64
CA ASP A 58 -10.42 -22.35 -5.62
C ASP A 58 -9.23 -23.33 -5.74
N MET A 59 -8.17 -23.08 -4.97
CA MET A 59 -6.92 -23.84 -4.99
C MET A 59 -6.78 -24.72 -3.75
N GLU A 60 -6.14 -25.88 -3.92
CA GLU A 60 -5.84 -26.75 -2.78
C GLU A 60 -4.89 -26.08 -1.78
N PRO A 61 -5.09 -26.31 -0.46
CA PRO A 61 -4.22 -25.76 0.57
C PRO A 61 -2.77 -26.21 0.38
N THR A 62 -1.84 -25.28 0.59
CA THR A 62 -0.41 -25.60 0.65
C THR A 62 -0.09 -26.54 1.82
N ASP A 63 0.91 -27.42 1.66
CA ASP A 63 1.48 -28.26 2.72
C ASP A 63 1.64 -27.47 4.04
N GLU A 64 1.25 -28.06 5.17
CA GLU A 64 1.32 -27.42 6.49
C GLU A 64 2.73 -26.90 6.82
N GLU A 65 3.78 -27.63 6.42
CA GLU A 65 5.18 -27.23 6.63
C GLU A 65 5.55 -25.93 5.87
N LYS A 66 4.88 -25.64 4.76
CA LYS A 66 5.12 -24.45 3.91
C LYS A 66 4.12 -23.33 4.19
N LYS A 67 3.01 -23.60 4.89
CA LYS A 67 1.88 -22.68 5.05
C LYS A 67 2.30 -21.33 5.61
N ALA A 68 3.11 -21.30 6.66
CA ALA A 68 3.62 -20.04 7.24
C ALA A 68 4.45 -19.22 6.26
N LYS A 69 5.32 -19.88 5.48
CA LYS A 69 6.17 -19.21 4.48
C LYS A 69 5.33 -18.63 3.33
N VAL A 70 4.38 -19.41 2.82
CA VAL A 70 3.48 -18.98 1.75
C VAL A 70 2.56 -17.85 2.24
N SER A 71 2.08 -17.93 3.49
CA SER A 71 1.31 -16.86 4.14
C SER A 71 2.06 -15.53 4.12
N GLN A 72 3.34 -15.55 4.53
CA GLN A 72 4.16 -14.35 4.47
C GLN A 72 4.37 -13.85 3.04
N GLN A 73 4.59 -14.73 2.06
CA GLN A 73 4.74 -14.32 0.66
C GLN A 73 3.47 -13.64 0.13
N ILE A 74 2.30 -14.21 0.41
CA ILE A 74 1.00 -13.63 0.05
C ILE A 74 0.82 -12.29 0.76
N HIS A 75 1.11 -12.21 2.06
CA HIS A 75 1.01 -10.97 2.82
C HIS A 75 1.88 -9.87 2.20
N TRP A 76 3.13 -10.20 1.80
CA TRP A 76 4.02 -9.26 1.15
C TRP A 76 3.54 -8.80 -0.22
N ALA A 77 3.06 -9.74 -1.04
CA ALA A 77 2.53 -9.44 -2.38
C ALA A 77 1.26 -8.58 -2.29
N TYR A 78 0.32 -8.99 -1.44
CA TYR A 78 -0.95 -8.32 -1.22
C TYR A 78 -0.74 -6.92 -0.62
N GLY A 79 0.04 -6.81 0.45
CA GLY A 79 0.39 -5.53 1.06
C GLY A 79 1.09 -4.59 0.06
N THR A 80 2.06 -5.07 -0.71
CA THR A 80 2.73 -4.24 -1.73
C THR A 80 1.74 -3.73 -2.78
N SER A 81 0.79 -4.58 -3.20
CA SER A 81 -0.21 -4.21 -4.21
C SER A 81 -1.12 -3.06 -3.75
N TRP A 82 -1.44 -2.97 -2.46
CA TRP A 82 -2.24 -1.87 -1.91
C TRP A 82 -1.58 -0.50 -2.07
N GLY A 83 -0.25 -0.47 -2.19
CA GLY A 83 0.48 0.74 -2.57
C GLY A 83 0.01 1.37 -3.89
N VAL A 84 -0.47 0.56 -4.84
CA VAL A 84 -1.06 1.04 -6.10
C VAL A 84 -2.30 1.89 -5.82
N ALA A 85 -3.15 1.50 -4.88
CA ALA A 85 -4.32 2.28 -4.49
C ALA A 85 -3.90 3.66 -3.94
N ARG A 86 -2.83 3.74 -3.13
CA ARG A 86 -2.27 5.03 -2.68
C ARG A 86 -1.80 5.90 -3.85
N GLY A 87 -1.21 5.28 -4.86
CA GLY A 87 -0.84 5.93 -6.13
C GLY A 87 -2.07 6.50 -6.85
N LEU A 88 -3.11 5.68 -7.06
CA LEU A 88 -4.34 6.11 -7.72
C LEU A 88 -5.06 7.23 -6.96
N ILE A 89 -5.08 7.17 -5.62
CA ILE A 89 -5.64 8.25 -4.78
C ILE A 89 -4.95 9.59 -5.08
N SER A 90 -3.63 9.60 -5.34
CA SER A 90 -2.90 10.83 -5.65
C SER A 90 -3.37 11.52 -6.94
N LEU A 91 -3.91 10.75 -7.90
CA LEU A 91 -4.42 11.27 -9.17
C LEU A 91 -5.75 12.02 -9.01
N THR A 92 -6.42 11.87 -7.87
CA THR A 92 -7.65 12.62 -7.56
C THR A 92 -7.37 14.04 -7.03
N GLY A 93 -6.10 14.39 -6.82
CA GLY A 93 -5.68 15.65 -6.21
C GLY A 93 -5.61 15.62 -4.68
N LEU A 94 -6.02 14.51 -4.04
CA LEU A 94 -5.84 14.30 -2.61
C LEU A 94 -4.35 14.11 -2.25
N LYS A 95 -3.92 14.73 -1.15
CA LYS A 95 -2.52 14.72 -0.68
C LYS A 95 -2.45 14.61 0.84
N GLY A 96 -1.28 14.22 1.36
CA GLY A 96 -1.01 14.20 2.79
C GLY A 96 -2.01 13.35 3.57
N TRP A 97 -2.39 13.81 4.76
CA TRP A 97 -3.26 13.09 5.67
C TRP A 97 -4.61 12.68 5.08
N LYS A 98 -5.22 13.51 4.21
CA LYS A 98 -6.50 13.16 3.56
C LYS A 98 -6.35 11.92 2.68
N ALA A 99 -5.26 11.84 1.90
CA ALA A 99 -4.98 10.66 1.08
C ALA A 99 -4.66 9.44 1.95
N THR A 100 -3.94 9.62 3.06
CA THR A 100 -3.66 8.56 4.03
C THR A 100 -4.91 7.99 4.67
N LEU A 101 -5.87 8.84 5.07
CA LEU A 101 -7.15 8.40 5.64
C LEU A 101 -7.99 7.60 4.64
N ILE A 102 -8.07 8.06 3.38
CA ILE A 102 -8.78 7.31 2.33
C ILE A 102 -8.10 5.98 2.04
N HIS A 103 -6.76 5.96 2.02
CA HIS A 103 -6.00 4.72 1.85
C HIS A 103 -6.24 3.74 3.01
N PHE A 104 -6.20 4.22 4.25
CA PHE A 104 -6.56 3.45 5.44
C PHE A 104 -7.97 2.87 5.36
N ALA A 105 -8.96 3.70 5.02
CA ALA A 105 -10.34 3.24 4.88
C ALA A 105 -10.48 2.19 3.76
N ALA A 106 -9.74 2.33 2.66
CA ALA A 106 -9.77 1.37 1.55
C ALA A 106 -9.19 0.01 1.94
N ILE A 107 -8.01 -0.03 2.57
CA ILE A 107 -7.37 -1.30 2.98
C ILE A 107 -8.20 -2.02 4.04
N TRP A 108 -8.54 -1.32 5.13
CA TRP A 108 -9.19 -1.92 6.28
C TRP A 108 -10.65 -2.22 5.99
N GLY A 109 -11.35 -1.31 5.30
CA GLY A 109 -12.72 -1.54 4.87
C GLY A 109 -12.85 -2.73 3.90
N THR A 110 -11.83 -2.99 3.07
CA THR A 110 -11.84 -4.17 2.21
C THR A 110 -11.73 -5.46 3.01
N GLU A 111 -10.85 -5.52 4.01
CA GLU A 111 -10.73 -6.67 4.88
C GLU A 111 -12.01 -6.95 5.67
N MET A 112 -12.61 -5.91 6.25
CA MET A 112 -13.86 -6.00 7.02
C MET A 112 -15.04 -6.56 6.20
N VAL A 113 -14.94 -6.53 4.87
CA VAL A 113 -15.93 -7.13 3.96
C VAL A 113 -15.47 -8.49 3.45
N MET A 114 -14.20 -8.60 3.04
CA MET A 114 -13.67 -9.77 2.36
C MET A 114 -13.55 -10.97 3.31
N LEU A 115 -13.00 -10.80 4.52
CA LEU A 115 -12.80 -11.94 5.42
C LEU A 115 -14.13 -12.56 5.89
N PRO A 116 -15.17 -11.79 6.27
CA PRO A 116 -16.47 -12.36 6.58
C PRO A 116 -17.14 -13.01 5.36
N SER A 117 -17.03 -12.41 4.17
CA SER A 117 -17.60 -12.99 2.95
C SER A 117 -16.95 -14.33 2.55
N LEU A 118 -15.75 -14.60 3.07
CA LEU A 118 -15.03 -15.85 2.87
C LEU A 118 -15.15 -16.80 4.07
N ASP A 119 -15.94 -16.51 5.10
CA ASP A 119 -15.99 -17.28 6.35
C ASP A 119 -14.60 -17.48 6.98
N LEU A 120 -13.78 -16.43 7.00
CA LEU A 120 -12.43 -16.43 7.60
C LEU A 120 -12.34 -15.57 8.87
N ALA A 121 -13.35 -14.73 9.11
CA ALA A 121 -13.55 -13.98 10.33
C ALA A 121 -15.06 -13.73 10.51
N PRO A 122 -15.58 -13.59 11.74
CA PRO A 122 -16.96 -13.13 11.92
C PRO A 122 -17.11 -11.67 11.45
N PRO A 123 -18.34 -11.21 11.14
CA PRO A 123 -18.58 -9.82 10.79
C PRO A 123 -18.26 -8.88 11.98
N ALA A 124 -17.90 -7.63 11.69
CA ALA A 124 -17.51 -6.65 12.69
C ALA A 124 -18.58 -6.35 13.78
N THR A 125 -19.84 -6.72 13.55
CA THR A 125 -20.92 -6.62 14.54
C THR A 125 -20.89 -7.73 15.60
N GLU A 126 -20.15 -8.82 15.34
CA GLU A 126 -20.05 -10.01 16.20
C GLU A 126 -18.63 -10.19 16.76
N GLU A 127 -17.62 -9.59 16.14
CA GLU A 127 -16.22 -9.65 16.57
C GLU A 127 -15.95 -8.80 17.83
N ASP A 128 -14.98 -9.22 18.64
CA ASP A 128 -14.61 -8.49 19.85
C ASP A 128 -13.99 -7.13 19.53
N ALA A 129 -14.35 -6.10 20.30
CA ALA A 129 -13.91 -4.73 20.07
C ALA A 129 -12.38 -4.57 20.18
N LYS A 130 -11.71 -5.36 21.03
CA LYS A 130 -10.25 -5.35 21.14
C LYS A 130 -9.62 -5.91 19.87
N THR A 131 -10.15 -7.01 19.33
CA THR A 131 -9.68 -7.61 18.07
C THR A 131 -9.78 -6.61 16.93
N ILE A 132 -10.95 -6.00 16.72
CA ILE A 132 -11.18 -4.99 15.68
C ILE A 132 -10.23 -3.80 15.85
N SER A 133 -9.99 -3.37 17.08
CA SER A 133 -9.12 -2.22 17.38
C SER A 133 -7.65 -2.50 17.09
N ILE A 134 -7.16 -3.70 17.44
CA ILE A 134 -5.78 -4.12 17.16
C ILE A 134 -5.59 -4.26 15.64
N ASP A 135 -6.54 -4.87 14.96
CA ASP A 135 -6.52 -5.02 13.51
C ASP A 135 -6.52 -3.66 12.79
N GLY A 136 -7.42 -2.76 13.19
CA GLY A 136 -7.46 -1.39 12.69
C GLY A 136 -6.16 -0.62 12.98
N LEU A 137 -5.51 -0.86 14.12
CA LEU A 137 -4.21 -0.25 14.45
C LEU A 137 -3.11 -0.73 13.49
N HIS A 138 -3.04 -2.02 13.19
CA HIS A 138 -2.08 -2.56 12.24
C HIS A 138 -2.27 -1.95 10.84
N HIS A 139 -3.51 -1.82 10.39
CA HIS A 139 -3.84 -1.16 9.13
C HIS A 139 -3.53 0.35 9.15
N ALA A 140 -3.70 1.01 10.29
CA ALA A 140 -3.29 2.40 10.47
C ALA A 140 -1.76 2.55 10.34
N VAL A 141 -0.98 1.65 10.95
CA VAL A 141 0.49 1.61 10.81
C VAL A 141 0.89 1.45 9.34
N TYR A 142 0.28 0.50 8.63
CA TYR A 142 0.49 0.34 7.19
C TYR A 142 0.21 1.64 6.43
N ALA A 143 -0.98 2.22 6.62
CA ALA A 143 -1.44 3.38 5.85
C ALA A 143 -0.57 4.61 6.10
N VAL A 144 -0.18 4.84 7.36
CA VAL A 144 0.71 5.95 7.74
C VAL A 144 2.09 5.77 7.12
N ALA A 145 2.70 4.59 7.24
CA ALA A 145 4.01 4.32 6.67
C ALA A 145 4.01 4.46 5.14
N ALA A 146 3.03 3.86 4.46
CA ALA A 146 2.86 4.01 3.02
C ALA A 146 2.58 5.47 2.62
N GLY A 147 1.73 6.18 3.36
CA GLY A 147 1.40 7.58 3.11
C GLY A 147 2.63 8.50 3.19
N LEU A 148 3.42 8.37 4.25
CA LEU A 148 4.66 9.14 4.44
C LEU A 148 5.70 8.80 3.37
N ALA A 149 5.89 7.52 3.05
CA ALA A 149 6.80 7.08 2.01
C ALA A 149 6.39 7.64 0.64
N PHE A 150 5.10 7.55 0.29
CA PHE A 150 4.57 8.10 -0.94
C PHE A 150 4.84 9.60 -1.04
N ASP A 151 4.50 10.36 0.00
CA ASP A 151 4.64 11.82 0.01
C ASP A 151 6.12 12.23 -0.09
N ALA A 152 7.02 11.53 0.59
CA ALA A 152 8.46 11.78 0.51
C ALA A 152 9.02 11.53 -0.90
N ILE A 153 8.67 10.40 -1.51
CA ILE A 153 9.13 10.04 -2.85
C ILE A 153 8.52 11.00 -3.90
N ALA A 154 7.22 11.26 -3.84
CA ALA A 154 6.52 12.14 -4.78
C ALA A 154 7.07 13.58 -4.74
N LYS A 155 7.35 14.09 -3.54
CA LYS A 155 8.01 15.40 -3.37
C LYS A 155 9.38 15.42 -4.05
N LYS A 156 10.23 14.44 -3.77
CA LYS A 156 11.58 14.35 -4.34
C LYS A 156 11.56 14.21 -5.87
N THR A 157 10.63 13.43 -6.41
CA THR A 157 10.44 13.27 -7.86
C THR A 157 10.05 14.60 -8.51
N SER A 158 9.14 15.36 -7.88
CA SER A 158 8.72 16.67 -8.36
C SER A 158 9.84 17.71 -8.33
N GLU A 159 10.63 17.74 -7.24
CA GLU A 159 11.80 18.62 -7.11
C GLU A 159 12.86 18.31 -8.16
N THR A 160 13.12 17.03 -8.41
CA THR A 160 14.07 16.58 -9.46
C THR A 160 13.62 17.04 -10.84
N ALA A 161 12.34 16.88 -11.17
CA ALA A 161 11.79 17.31 -12.45
C ALA A 161 11.92 18.82 -12.66
N LEU A 162 11.57 19.63 -11.64
CA LEU A 162 11.69 21.08 -11.69
C LEU A 162 13.14 21.54 -11.87
N ASN A 163 14.08 20.93 -11.15
CA ASN A 163 15.51 21.25 -11.25
C ASN A 163 16.07 20.95 -12.65
N ASN A 164 15.65 19.84 -13.26
CA ASN A 164 16.02 19.49 -14.62
C ASN A 164 15.48 20.50 -15.64
N GLU A 165 14.23 20.94 -15.49
CA GLU A 165 13.63 21.97 -16.36
C GLU A 165 14.39 23.30 -16.24
N ILE A 166 14.65 23.79 -15.03
CA ILE A 166 15.42 25.02 -14.79
C ILE A 166 16.82 24.92 -15.43
N SER A 167 17.50 23.79 -15.26
CA SER A 167 18.82 23.55 -15.86
C SER A 167 18.77 23.62 -17.39
N SER A 168 17.75 23.01 -18.00
CA SER A 168 17.55 23.04 -19.45
C SER A 168 17.30 24.45 -19.98
N LEU A 169 16.50 25.26 -19.27
CA LEU A 169 16.21 26.65 -19.62
C LEU A 169 17.45 27.53 -19.51
N LYS A 170 18.25 27.37 -18.44
CA LYS A 170 19.52 28.08 -18.27
C LYS A 170 20.49 27.77 -19.42
N LYS A 171 20.58 26.51 -19.84
CA LYS A 171 21.41 26.09 -20.99
C LYS A 171 20.90 26.69 -22.30
N ALA A 172 19.59 26.66 -22.54
CA ALA A 172 18.99 27.24 -23.75
C ALA A 172 19.18 28.75 -23.83
N PHE A 173 19.06 29.46 -22.71
CA PHE A 173 19.31 30.89 -22.63
C PHE A 173 20.78 31.22 -22.90
N LYS A 174 21.72 30.50 -22.27
CA LYS A 174 23.16 30.67 -22.50
C LYS A 174 23.53 30.49 -23.97
N ASN A 175 22.99 29.47 -24.64
CA ASN A 175 23.24 29.19 -26.05
C ASN A 175 22.65 30.23 -27.01
N ARG A 176 21.70 31.07 -26.57
CA ARG A 176 21.15 32.16 -27.39
C ARG A 176 21.94 33.47 -27.26
N LEU A 177 22.80 33.57 -26.25
CA LEU A 177 23.64 34.75 -25.97
C LEU A 177 25.08 34.60 -26.51
N THR A 178 25.41 33.45 -27.08
CA THR A 178 26.70 33.12 -27.70
C THR A 178 26.49 32.83 -29.17
#